data_AF-A0A261A0N1-F1
#
_entry.id   AF-A0A261A0N1-F1
#
_cell.length_a   1.000
_cell.length_b   1.000
_cell.length_c   1.000
_cell.angle_alpha   90.00
_cell.angle_beta   90.00
_cell.angle_gamma   90.00
#
_symmetry.space_group_name_H-M   'P 1'
#
loop_
_entity.id
_entity.type
_entity.pdbx_description
1 polymer ?
#
loop_
_entity_poly.entity_id
_entity_poly.type
_entity_poly.pdbx_seq_one_letter_code
_entity_poly.pdbx_strand_id
1 'polypeptide(L)'
;MNSHPEPKLEPLEHSIPLQEPKLEPPDEMEWTQPNIEPIDDFETDGKPPNGPNISTKICTLCSTTQQRDKMRSATSKMQRTILIVARLLQYLIFMKEAKELMSEGHHLAIQRLQGERIQHVAKERHASIPNRPIHKPSHTDGHCSLCSKCQPLSIMSEIPNVDHILVIIIGSILRQTYTIAQAQIFLQLVDTCYICHEHFSSACQEICKFLGIEDLRLVSTCEMDRLKGLMQSVNRVFPGYSDAKVEEIVISFYETKPQNKNYLSYSQCTLCSEFKSRSELKKVFGGDRLVIIVGHVLLGIYSIPQIKELVEEKKEIIVCHSHFSDSLRGILETLAVDSVENIWKSPMSRIRCMMETVTALSHLSHTAHIDFINFLEKFNSKHSDILSK
;
A
#
# COMPACT_ATOMS: atom_id res chain seq x y z
N MET A 1 52.93 66.21 -5.28
CA MET A 1 51.87 65.76 -6.21
C MET A 1 51.20 64.57 -5.55
N ASN A 2 50.35 64.81 -4.56
CA ASN A 2 48.93 65.17 -4.62
C ASN A 2 48.13 63.98 -4.11
N SER A 3 48.04 63.93 -2.79
CA SER A 3 46.99 63.30 -2.01
C SER A 3 45.61 63.70 -2.57
N HIS A 4 44.84 62.72 -3.05
CA HIS A 4 43.41 62.89 -3.30
C HIS A 4 42.61 62.11 -2.27
N PRO A 5 41.52 62.68 -1.72
CA PRO A 5 40.83 62.16 -0.55
C PRO A 5 39.69 61.19 -0.90
N GLU A 6 39.40 60.27 0.03
CA GLU A 6 38.22 59.39 0.04
C GLU A 6 36.92 60.20 0.08
N PRO A 7 35.86 59.78 -0.65
CA PRO A 7 34.53 60.31 -0.47
C PRO A 7 33.83 59.62 0.72
N LYS A 8 33.43 60.43 1.70
CA LYS A 8 32.50 60.06 2.78
C LYS A 8 31.13 59.71 2.20
N LEU A 9 30.66 58.49 2.42
CA LEU A 9 29.25 58.13 2.26
C LEU A 9 28.52 58.35 3.59
N GLU A 10 27.54 59.26 3.59
CA GLU A 10 26.57 59.43 4.67
C GLU A 10 25.51 58.31 4.62
N PRO A 11 25.00 57.81 5.77
CA PRO A 11 23.92 56.83 5.80
C PRO A 11 22.56 57.53 5.63
N LEU A 12 21.80 57.12 4.61
CA LEU A 12 20.37 57.44 4.48
C LEU A 12 19.58 56.49 5.39
N GLU A 13 19.34 56.91 6.64
CA GLU A 13 18.30 56.31 7.49
C GLU A 13 16.93 56.79 6.99
N HIS A 14 16.13 55.89 6.44
CA HIS A 14 14.69 56.09 6.22
C HIS A 14 13.94 54.95 6.94
N SER A 15 13.60 55.21 8.19
CA SER A 15 12.72 54.36 8.99
C SER A 15 11.27 54.62 8.56
N ILE A 16 10.66 53.66 7.86
CA ILE A 16 9.22 53.66 7.60
C ILE A 16 8.53 53.06 8.85
N PRO A 17 7.59 53.75 9.51
CA PRO A 17 6.84 53.16 10.63
C PRO A 17 5.87 52.12 10.09
N LEU A 18 6.08 50.85 10.45
CA LEU A 18 5.07 49.79 10.30
C LEU A 18 3.99 50.01 11.38
N GLN A 19 2.85 50.56 10.98
CA GLN A 19 1.63 50.46 11.78
C GLN A 19 1.04 49.06 11.58
N GLU A 20 1.01 48.27 12.66
CA GLU A 20 0.27 47.02 12.71
C GLU A 20 -1.24 47.27 12.58
N PRO A 21 -1.95 46.59 11.66
CA PRO A 21 -3.39 46.64 11.62
C PRO A 21 -3.99 45.96 12.86
N LYS A 22 -4.80 46.71 13.62
CA LYS A 22 -5.66 46.14 14.67
C LYS A 22 -6.67 45.18 14.02
N LEU A 23 -6.48 43.89 14.24
CA LEU A 23 -7.49 42.87 13.98
C LEU A 23 -8.51 42.90 15.12
N GLU A 24 -9.76 43.21 14.77
CA GLU A 24 -10.90 43.01 15.67
C GLU A 24 -11.14 41.50 15.87
N PRO A 25 -11.48 41.05 17.09
CA PRO A 25 -11.78 39.65 17.36
C PRO A 25 -13.08 39.24 16.65
N PRO A 26 -13.16 38.02 16.10
CA PRO A 26 -14.36 37.53 15.44
C PRO A 26 -15.45 37.24 16.47
N ASP A 27 -16.68 37.67 16.15
CA ASP A 27 -17.88 37.46 16.96
C ASP A 27 -18.04 35.99 17.37
N GLU A 28 -18.20 35.78 18.68
CA GLU A 28 -18.52 34.48 19.27
C GLU A 28 -19.91 34.04 18.78
N MET A 29 -19.94 33.11 17.83
CA MET A 29 -21.17 32.48 17.38
C MET A 29 -21.59 31.41 18.39
N GLU A 30 -22.59 31.75 19.20
CA GLU A 30 -23.19 30.92 20.24
C GLU A 30 -23.88 29.69 19.62
N TRP A 31 -23.24 28.52 19.71
CA TRP A 31 -23.81 27.25 19.25
C TRP A 31 -24.82 26.71 20.28
N THR A 32 -26.11 26.87 20.00
CA THR A 32 -27.16 26.14 20.71
C THR A 32 -27.23 24.70 20.21
N GLN A 33 -27.09 23.74 21.12
CA GLN A 33 -27.23 22.31 20.83
C GLN A 33 -28.69 21.99 20.42
N PRO A 34 -28.92 21.20 19.35
CA PRO A 34 -30.25 20.69 19.06
C PRO A 34 -30.64 19.65 20.12
N ASN A 35 -31.84 19.84 20.68
CA ASN A 35 -32.47 18.90 21.60
C ASN A 35 -32.80 17.61 20.84
N ILE A 36 -32.13 16.50 21.15
CA ILE A 36 -32.44 15.18 20.58
C ILE A 36 -33.50 14.55 21.49
N GLU A 37 -34.74 14.49 21.01
CA GLU A 37 -35.77 13.67 21.64
C GLU A 37 -35.43 12.17 21.46
N PRO A 38 -35.64 11.32 22.48
CA PRO A 38 -35.48 9.89 22.34
C PRO A 38 -36.57 9.34 21.41
N ILE A 39 -36.18 8.66 20.34
CA ILE A 39 -37.12 7.93 19.49
C ILE A 39 -37.44 6.60 20.17
N ASP A 40 -38.72 6.47 20.54
CA ASP A 40 -39.37 5.29 21.13
C ASP A 40 -39.24 4.05 20.24
N ASP A 41 -38.90 2.94 20.90
CA ASP A 41 -39.05 1.57 20.43
C ASP A 41 -40.54 1.19 20.42
N PHE A 42 -41.15 0.97 19.25
CA PHE A 42 -42.47 0.35 19.10
C PHE A 42 -42.67 -0.03 17.61
N GLU A 43 -43.25 -1.14 17.14
CA GLU A 43 -43.98 -2.29 17.67
C GLU A 43 -43.72 -3.46 16.71
N THR A 44 -43.75 -4.71 17.20
CA THR A 44 -44.38 -5.77 16.40
C THR A 44 -45.26 -6.61 17.30
N ASP A 45 -46.56 -6.34 17.19
CA ASP A 45 -47.66 -7.17 17.61
C ASP A 45 -47.50 -8.63 17.17
N GLY A 46 -47.88 -9.52 18.07
CA GLY A 46 -47.98 -10.94 17.82
C GLY A 46 -49.00 -11.27 16.73
N LYS A 47 -48.51 -11.84 15.62
CA LYS A 47 -49.29 -12.72 14.73
C LYS A 47 -48.44 -13.92 14.27
N PRO A 48 -49.04 -15.11 14.09
CA PRO A 48 -48.32 -16.36 13.84
C PRO A 48 -47.78 -16.44 12.39
N PRO A 49 -46.83 -17.37 12.11
CA PRO A 49 -45.94 -17.27 10.97
C PRO A 49 -46.61 -17.79 9.69
N ASN A 50 -46.82 -16.92 8.71
CA ASN A 50 -47.22 -17.32 7.36
C ASN A 50 -46.22 -16.77 6.33
N GLY A 51 -45.45 -17.68 5.75
CA GLY A 51 -44.60 -17.48 4.56
C GLY A 51 -43.26 -16.77 4.80
N PRO A 52 -42.22 -17.06 4.00
CA PRO A 52 -41.01 -16.24 3.98
C PRO A 52 -41.39 -14.87 3.43
N ASN A 53 -41.64 -13.92 4.33
CA ASN A 53 -41.95 -12.55 3.98
C ASN A 53 -40.65 -11.90 3.49
N ILE A 54 -40.40 -11.99 2.17
CA ILE A 54 -39.21 -11.43 1.53
C ILE A 54 -39.35 -9.91 1.53
N SER A 55 -38.88 -9.27 2.59
CA SER A 55 -38.83 -7.80 2.70
C SER A 55 -37.75 -7.25 1.76
N THR A 56 -38.14 -6.42 0.80
CA THR A 56 -37.23 -5.69 -0.09
C THR A 56 -37.01 -4.26 0.41
N LYS A 57 -35.80 -3.71 0.21
CA LYS A 57 -35.47 -2.30 0.47
C LYS A 57 -34.74 -1.68 -0.72
N ILE A 58 -34.78 -0.35 -0.82
CA ILE A 58 -34.09 0.42 -1.86
C ILE A 58 -32.69 0.79 -1.33
N CYS A 59 -31.66 0.50 -2.11
CA CYS A 59 -30.28 0.91 -1.79
C CYS A 59 -30.11 2.42 -1.96
N THR A 60 -29.69 3.13 -0.92
CA THR A 60 -29.54 4.59 -0.93
C THR A 60 -28.48 5.08 -1.92
N LEU A 61 -27.53 4.22 -2.31
CA LEU A 61 -26.39 4.60 -3.17
C LEU A 61 -26.59 4.32 -4.67
N CYS A 62 -27.63 3.56 -5.04
CA CYS A 62 -27.88 3.23 -6.45
C CYS A 62 -29.35 3.06 -6.79
N SER A 63 -30.23 3.38 -5.85
CA SER A 63 -31.68 3.34 -6.01
C SER A 63 -32.23 1.99 -6.47
N THR A 64 -31.43 0.92 -6.37
CA THR A 64 -31.80 -0.43 -6.78
C THR A 64 -32.50 -1.13 -5.63
N THR A 65 -33.67 -1.70 -5.91
CA THR A 65 -34.42 -2.53 -4.97
C THR A 65 -33.73 -3.89 -4.80
N GLN A 66 -33.44 -4.28 -3.56
CA GLN A 66 -32.82 -5.56 -3.22
C GLN A 66 -33.51 -6.21 -2.01
N GLN A 67 -33.32 -7.52 -1.84
CA GLN A 67 -33.77 -8.22 -0.64
C GLN A 67 -32.96 -7.74 0.58
N ARG A 68 -33.61 -7.60 1.74
CA ARG A 68 -33.01 -7.02 2.95
C ARG A 68 -31.76 -7.76 3.44
N ASP A 69 -31.70 -9.08 3.24
CA ASP A 69 -30.56 -9.95 3.57
C ASP A 69 -29.33 -9.71 2.67
N LYS A 70 -29.52 -9.10 1.49
CA LYS A 70 -28.45 -8.69 0.57
C LYS A 70 -27.98 -7.26 0.78
N MET A 71 -28.48 -6.59 1.82
CA MET A 71 -28.21 -5.19 2.12
C MET A 71 -27.53 -5.05 3.48
N ARG A 72 -26.53 -4.18 3.54
CA ARG A 72 -25.82 -3.81 4.75
C ARG A 72 -26.16 -2.39 5.14
N SER A 73 -26.48 -2.17 6.40
CA SER A 73 -26.58 -0.82 6.96
C SER A 73 -25.19 -0.24 7.18
N ALA A 74 -24.95 0.93 6.61
CA ALA A 74 -23.81 1.79 6.90
C ALA A 74 -24.26 2.85 7.91
N THR A 75 -24.02 2.57 9.18
CA THR A 75 -24.47 3.41 10.30
C THR A 75 -23.35 4.32 10.82
N SER A 76 -22.08 3.98 10.60
CA SER A 76 -20.97 4.85 11.00
C SER A 76 -20.63 5.88 9.92
N LYS A 77 -20.22 7.08 10.34
CA LYS A 77 -19.77 8.16 9.45
C LYS A 77 -18.70 7.67 8.47
N MET A 78 -17.74 6.87 8.95
CA MET A 78 -16.69 6.27 8.13
C MET A 78 -17.21 5.30 7.06
N GLN A 79 -18.16 4.42 7.39
CA GLN A 79 -18.77 3.51 6.40
C GLN A 79 -19.52 4.31 5.32
N ARG A 80 -20.24 5.36 5.71
CA ARG A 80 -20.92 6.27 4.77
C ARG A 80 -19.91 6.98 3.86
N THR A 81 -18.84 7.53 4.42
CA THR A 81 -17.74 8.15 3.67
C THR A 81 -17.15 7.21 2.63
N ILE A 82 -16.77 5.99 3.01
CA ILE A 82 -16.15 5.02 2.09
C ILE A 82 -17.08 4.71 0.91
N LEU A 83 -18.37 4.50 1.19
CA LEU A 83 -19.35 4.17 0.18
C LEU A 83 -19.64 5.35 -0.77
N ILE A 84 -19.74 6.56 -0.25
CA ILE A 84 -20.00 7.78 -1.02
C ILE A 84 -18.77 8.16 -1.84
N VAL A 85 -17.57 8.09 -1.27
CA VAL A 85 -16.31 8.30 -2.00
C VAL A 85 -16.19 7.29 -3.12
N ALA A 86 -16.38 6.00 -2.88
CA ALA A 86 -16.30 4.98 -3.93
C ALA A 86 -17.24 5.27 -5.11
N ARG A 87 -18.43 5.84 -4.86
CA ARG A 87 -19.39 6.25 -5.89
C ARG A 87 -18.97 7.52 -6.63
N LEU A 88 -18.44 8.51 -5.91
CA LEU A 88 -17.83 9.70 -6.51
C LEU A 88 -16.68 9.32 -7.45
N LEU A 89 -15.83 8.37 -7.05
CA LEU A 89 -14.68 7.92 -7.86
C LEU A 89 -15.09 7.17 -9.12
N GLN A 90 -16.28 6.57 -9.11
CA GLN A 90 -16.86 5.90 -10.27
C GLN A 90 -17.69 6.85 -11.15
N TYR A 91 -17.71 8.15 -10.84
CA TYR A 91 -18.55 9.16 -11.50
C TYR A 91 -20.05 8.82 -11.48
N LEU A 92 -20.49 8.05 -10.47
CA LEU A 92 -21.88 7.61 -10.34
C LEU A 92 -22.74 8.59 -9.55
N ILE A 93 -22.12 9.52 -8.83
CA ILE A 93 -22.77 10.62 -8.12
C ILE A 93 -21.91 11.88 -8.25
N PHE A 94 -22.53 13.05 -8.16
CA PHE A 94 -21.86 14.34 -8.15
C PHE A 94 -21.53 14.81 -6.74
N MET A 95 -20.61 15.77 -6.60
CA MET A 95 -20.21 16.34 -5.29
C MET A 95 -21.39 16.90 -4.49
N LYS A 96 -22.43 17.42 -5.17
CA LYS A 96 -23.65 17.89 -4.51
C LYS A 96 -24.41 16.73 -3.84
N GLU A 97 -24.65 15.67 -4.60
CA GLU A 97 -25.32 14.45 -4.12
C GLU A 97 -24.52 13.76 -3.02
N ALA A 98 -23.19 13.76 -3.10
CA ALA A 98 -22.34 13.23 -2.05
C ALA A 98 -22.47 14.01 -0.74
N LYS A 99 -22.59 15.35 -0.79
CA LYS A 99 -22.82 16.17 0.41
C LYS A 99 -24.19 15.89 1.03
N GLU A 100 -25.22 15.76 0.20
CA GLU A 100 -26.58 15.39 0.63
C GLU A 100 -26.58 14.00 1.29
N LEU A 101 -25.96 13.00 0.65
CA LEU A 101 -25.81 11.66 1.23
C LEU A 101 -24.99 11.69 2.53
N MET A 102 -23.96 12.52 2.66
CA MET A 102 -23.20 12.63 3.92
C MET A 102 -24.02 13.23 5.08
N SER A 103 -25.04 14.05 4.77
CA SER A 103 -25.95 14.62 5.76
C SER A 103 -26.98 13.63 6.31
N GLU A 104 -27.24 12.53 5.60
CA GLU A 104 -28.12 11.47 6.06
C GLU A 104 -27.43 10.58 7.11
N GLY A 105 -28.11 10.36 8.24
CA GLY A 105 -27.57 9.63 9.39
C GLY A 105 -27.36 8.13 9.15
N HIS A 106 -27.97 7.52 8.14
CA HIS A 106 -27.87 6.08 7.87
C HIS A 106 -28.06 5.78 6.38
N HIS A 107 -27.21 4.90 5.83
CA HIS A 107 -27.35 4.39 4.46
C HIS A 107 -27.58 2.90 4.42
N LEU A 108 -28.36 2.43 3.44
CA LEU A 108 -28.42 1.02 3.11
C LEU A 108 -27.70 0.77 1.79
N ALA A 109 -26.67 -0.09 1.82
CA ALA A 109 -25.83 -0.41 0.67
C ALA A 109 -25.95 -1.90 0.31
N ILE A 110 -25.87 -2.21 -0.99
CA ILE A 110 -25.86 -3.60 -1.47
C ILE A 110 -24.52 -4.25 -1.07
N GLN A 111 -24.58 -5.41 -0.44
CA GLN A 111 -23.40 -6.21 -0.13
C GLN A 111 -22.90 -6.87 -1.42
N ARG A 112 -21.94 -6.23 -2.10
CA ARG A 112 -21.18 -6.91 -3.16
C ARG A 112 -20.17 -7.84 -2.49
N LEU A 113 -20.46 -9.13 -2.47
CA LEU A 113 -19.45 -10.16 -2.25
C LEU A 113 -18.35 -9.93 -3.30
N GLN A 114 -17.10 -9.82 -2.85
CA GLN A 114 -15.97 -9.52 -3.71
C GLN A 114 -15.87 -10.55 -4.84
N GLY A 115 -15.80 -10.06 -6.10
CA GLY A 115 -15.31 -10.82 -7.24
C GLY A 115 -16.35 -11.41 -8.18
N GLU A 116 -17.10 -10.59 -8.91
CA GLU A 116 -17.65 -11.01 -10.22
C GLU A 116 -17.50 -9.87 -11.24
N ARG A 117 -16.78 -10.18 -12.33
CA ARG A 117 -16.73 -9.34 -13.54
C ARG A 117 -18.14 -9.25 -14.13
N ILE A 118 -18.49 -8.06 -14.62
CA ILE A 118 -19.69 -7.84 -15.42
C ILE A 118 -19.55 -8.67 -16.71
N GLN A 119 -20.30 -9.77 -16.79
CA GLN A 119 -20.68 -10.40 -18.06
C GLN A 119 -22.19 -10.67 -18.04
N HIS A 120 -22.81 -10.42 -19.19
CA HIS A 120 -24.24 -10.48 -19.43
C HIS A 120 -24.83 -11.89 -19.23
N VAL A 121 -25.97 -11.92 -18.54
CA VAL A 121 -27.15 -12.81 -18.68
C VAL A 121 -26.94 -14.18 -19.34
N ALA A 122 -27.06 -15.26 -18.56
CA ALA A 122 -28.01 -16.36 -18.80
C ALA A 122 -28.03 -17.43 -17.68
N LYS A 123 -29.24 -17.63 -17.12
CA LYS A 123 -29.86 -18.85 -16.56
C LYS A 123 -29.12 -19.75 -15.55
N GLU A 124 -29.80 -19.86 -14.40
CA GLU A 124 -29.66 -20.79 -13.27
C GLU A 124 -29.48 -22.27 -13.65
N ARG A 125 -28.76 -23.00 -12.78
CA ARG A 125 -29.20 -24.28 -12.23
C ARG A 125 -28.50 -24.59 -10.90
N HIS A 126 -29.32 -25.04 -9.95
CA HIS A 126 -28.99 -25.41 -8.58
C HIS A 126 -27.92 -26.50 -8.45
N ALA A 127 -26.98 -26.33 -7.51
CA ALA A 127 -26.29 -27.43 -6.84
C ALA A 127 -25.94 -27.03 -5.40
N SER A 128 -26.34 -27.89 -4.47
CA SER A 128 -26.20 -27.84 -3.02
C SER A 128 -24.74 -27.81 -2.54
N ILE A 129 -24.40 -26.87 -1.66
CA ILE A 129 -23.10 -26.78 -0.98
C ILE A 129 -23.20 -27.45 0.41
N PRO A 130 -22.28 -28.35 0.80
CA PRO A 130 -22.24 -28.93 2.15
C PRO A 130 -21.68 -27.92 3.18
N ASN A 131 -22.28 -27.90 4.37
CA ASN A 131 -21.86 -27.14 5.54
C ASN A 131 -20.36 -27.28 5.85
N ARG A 132 -19.61 -26.17 5.86
CA ARG A 132 -18.32 -26.08 6.55
C ARG A 132 -18.51 -25.48 7.95
N PRO A 133 -17.76 -25.92 8.97
CA PRO A 133 -17.91 -25.44 10.34
C PRO A 133 -17.54 -23.97 10.45
N ILE A 134 -18.37 -23.21 11.16
CA ILE A 134 -18.14 -21.81 11.52
C ILE A 134 -16.98 -21.78 12.53
N HIS A 135 -15.77 -21.46 12.06
CA HIS A 135 -14.71 -20.99 12.95
C HIS A 135 -15.04 -19.56 13.38
N LYS A 136 -15.21 -19.35 14.68
CA LYS A 136 -15.26 -18.01 15.30
C LYS A 136 -13.93 -17.28 15.04
N PRO A 137 -13.89 -16.09 14.44
CA PRO A 137 -12.67 -15.29 14.41
C PRO A 137 -12.53 -14.51 15.73
N SER A 138 -11.44 -14.76 16.46
CA SER A 138 -11.05 -14.03 17.67
C SER A 138 -9.95 -13.00 17.38
N HIS A 139 -10.06 -12.26 16.28
CA HIS A 139 -9.22 -11.10 15.99
C HIS A 139 -10.12 -9.97 15.51
N THR A 140 -10.03 -8.80 16.13
CA THR A 140 -10.75 -7.60 15.71
C THR A 140 -10.08 -7.09 14.44
N ASP A 141 -10.68 -7.38 13.29
CA ASP A 141 -10.21 -6.88 12.00
C ASP A 141 -10.73 -5.45 11.75
N GLY A 142 -9.87 -4.60 11.19
CA GLY A 142 -10.17 -3.22 10.79
C GLY A 142 -10.14 -3.04 9.28
N HIS A 143 -10.77 -1.98 8.77
CA HIS A 143 -10.69 -1.60 7.36
C HIS A 143 -9.75 -0.42 7.18
N CYS A 144 -8.84 -0.53 6.21
CA CYS A 144 -7.94 0.57 5.88
C CYS A 144 -8.67 1.70 5.16
N SER A 145 -8.50 2.93 5.64
CA SER A 145 -9.12 4.12 5.03
C SER A 145 -8.61 4.41 3.61
N LEU A 146 -7.41 3.94 3.23
CA LEU A 146 -6.83 4.17 1.90
C LEU A 146 -7.14 3.06 0.90
N CYS A 147 -6.85 1.80 1.24
CA CYS A 147 -7.04 0.68 0.31
C CYS A 147 -8.34 -0.11 0.51
N SER A 148 -9.14 0.20 1.54
CA SER A 148 -10.36 -0.52 1.94
C SER A 148 -10.18 -2.01 2.28
N LYS A 149 -8.95 -2.53 2.23
CA LYS A 149 -8.64 -3.92 2.62
C LYS A 149 -8.93 -4.11 4.11
N CYS A 150 -9.49 -5.26 4.42
CA CYS A 150 -9.65 -5.73 5.80
C CYS A 150 -8.31 -6.29 6.27
N GLN A 151 -7.82 -5.81 7.40
CA GLN A 151 -6.55 -6.26 7.97
C GLN A 151 -6.68 -6.40 9.50
N PRO A 152 -5.85 -7.26 10.11
CA PRO A 152 -5.73 -7.29 11.56
C PRO A 152 -5.30 -5.92 12.11
N LEU A 153 -5.93 -5.46 13.20
CA LEU A 153 -5.56 -4.19 13.83
C LEU A 153 -4.09 -4.13 14.28
N SER A 154 -3.41 -5.27 14.45
CA SER A 154 -1.98 -5.34 14.77
C SER A 154 -1.06 -4.83 13.66
N ILE A 155 -1.54 -4.76 12.42
CA ILE A 155 -0.79 -4.26 11.25
C ILE A 155 -1.43 -2.99 10.66
N MET A 156 -2.22 -2.30 11.48
CA MET A 156 -2.85 -1.04 11.15
C MET A 156 -2.50 -0.01 12.21
N SER A 157 -2.36 1.24 11.78
CA SER A 157 -2.11 2.36 12.68
C SER A 157 -3.23 3.36 12.56
N GLU A 158 -3.77 3.77 13.70
CA GLU A 158 -4.55 4.99 13.79
C GLU A 158 -3.63 6.19 13.54
N ILE A 159 -4.06 7.12 12.68
CA ILE A 159 -3.30 8.33 12.39
C ILE A 159 -3.83 9.48 13.24
N PRO A 160 -3.05 9.96 14.22
CA PRO A 160 -3.54 10.97 15.17
C PRO A 160 -3.37 12.41 14.66
N ASN A 161 -2.57 12.63 13.62
CA ASN A 161 -2.19 13.97 13.15
C ASN A 161 -2.27 14.08 11.62
N VAL A 162 -2.84 15.19 11.15
CA VAL A 162 -2.90 15.62 9.74
C VAL A 162 -1.52 15.63 9.08
N ASP A 163 -0.46 15.99 9.81
CA ASP A 163 0.92 16.00 9.30
C ASP A 163 1.38 14.60 8.86
N HIS A 164 0.96 13.54 9.56
CA HIS A 164 1.27 12.17 9.16
C HIS A 164 0.44 11.74 7.94
N ILE A 165 -0.78 12.26 7.81
CA ILE A 165 -1.62 12.03 6.63
C ILE A 165 -0.96 12.66 5.40
N LEU A 166 -0.31 13.82 5.54
CA LEU A 166 0.41 14.48 4.44
C LEU A 166 1.38 13.53 3.75
N VAL A 167 2.31 12.92 4.50
CA VAL A 167 3.34 12.04 3.91
C VAL A 167 2.69 10.88 3.15
N ILE A 168 1.66 10.26 3.74
CA ILE A 168 0.98 9.10 3.17
C ILE A 168 0.20 9.47 1.90
N ILE A 169 -0.52 10.60 1.92
CA ILE A 169 -1.32 11.08 0.79
C ILE A 169 -0.43 11.53 -0.36
N ILE A 170 0.64 12.27 -0.07
CA ILE A 170 1.59 12.72 -1.10
C ILE A 170 2.27 11.52 -1.74
N GLY A 171 2.75 10.55 -0.94
CA GLY A 171 3.28 9.31 -1.47
C GLY A 171 2.28 8.54 -2.36
N SER A 172 1.00 8.52 -1.99
CA SER A 172 -0.07 7.89 -2.79
C SER A 172 -0.35 8.63 -4.10
N ILE A 173 -0.25 9.96 -4.11
CA ILE A 173 -0.37 10.78 -5.32
C ILE A 173 0.81 10.54 -6.27
N LEU A 174 2.04 10.50 -5.75
CA LEU A 174 3.24 10.21 -6.53
C LEU A 174 3.18 8.80 -7.14
N ARG A 175 2.62 7.83 -6.40
CA ARG A 175 2.33 6.48 -6.90
C ARG A 175 1.17 6.41 -7.90
N GLN A 176 0.43 7.50 -8.09
CA GLN A 176 -0.78 7.58 -8.93
C GLN A 176 -1.91 6.64 -8.46
N THR A 177 -1.91 6.22 -7.19
CA THR A 177 -3.02 5.48 -6.59
C THR A 177 -4.10 6.42 -6.04
N TYR A 178 -3.75 7.69 -5.85
CA TYR A 178 -4.65 8.78 -5.50
C TYR A 178 -4.46 9.96 -6.45
N THR A 179 -5.56 10.61 -6.84
CA THR A 179 -5.53 11.93 -7.48
C THR A 179 -5.59 13.04 -6.43
N ILE A 180 -5.22 14.26 -6.83
CA ILE A 180 -5.33 15.45 -5.96
C ILE A 180 -6.78 15.65 -5.48
N ALA A 181 -7.76 15.49 -6.37
CA ALA A 181 -9.18 15.62 -6.00
C ALA A 181 -9.60 14.55 -4.99
N GLN A 182 -9.15 13.30 -5.18
CA GLN A 182 -9.39 12.20 -4.24
C GLN A 182 -8.79 12.48 -2.86
N ALA A 183 -7.57 13.02 -2.83
CA ALA A 183 -6.89 13.39 -1.59
C ALA A 183 -7.63 14.51 -0.85
N GLN A 184 -8.06 15.56 -1.56
CA GLN A 184 -8.84 16.65 -0.97
C GLN A 184 -10.16 16.16 -0.38
N ILE A 185 -10.89 15.32 -1.11
CA ILE A 185 -12.14 14.71 -0.62
C ILE A 185 -11.86 13.84 0.61
N PHE A 186 -10.82 13.01 0.57
CA PHE A 186 -10.43 12.17 1.71
C PHE A 186 -10.18 13.00 2.97
N LEU A 187 -9.39 14.07 2.85
CA LEU A 187 -9.05 14.97 3.97
C LEU A 187 -10.26 15.71 4.55
N GLN A 188 -11.29 15.97 3.74
CA GLN A 188 -12.52 16.63 4.20
C GLN A 188 -13.46 15.69 4.96
N LEU A 189 -13.34 14.37 4.75
CA LEU A 189 -14.35 13.41 5.22
C LEU A 189 -13.87 12.51 6.36
N VAL A 190 -12.57 12.54 6.67
CA VAL A 190 -11.93 11.61 7.59
C VAL A 190 -11.44 12.34 8.83
N ASP A 191 -12.16 12.17 9.94
CA ASP A 191 -11.78 12.73 11.25
C ASP A 191 -10.74 11.83 11.95
N THR A 192 -10.87 10.50 11.79
CA THR A 192 -9.91 9.49 12.24
C THR A 192 -9.73 8.44 11.15
N CYS A 193 -8.49 8.05 10.87
CA CYS A 193 -8.21 6.96 9.92
C CYS A 193 -7.32 5.89 10.51
N TYR A 194 -7.63 4.65 10.13
CA TYR A 194 -6.78 3.50 10.31
C TYR A 194 -6.13 3.17 8.97
N ILE A 195 -4.81 3.16 8.93
CA ILE A 195 -4.04 2.93 7.70
C ILE A 195 -3.17 1.70 7.87
N CYS A 196 -3.19 0.81 6.86
CA CYS A 196 -2.30 -0.34 6.82
C CYS A 196 -0.84 0.09 6.81
N HIS A 197 0.00 -0.68 7.51
CA HIS A 197 1.42 -0.38 7.61
C HIS A 197 2.13 -0.33 6.25
N GLU A 198 1.67 -1.10 5.26
CA GLU A 198 2.16 -1.09 3.87
C GLU A 198 2.17 0.31 3.23
N HIS A 199 1.20 1.18 3.55
CA HIS A 199 1.09 2.50 2.93
C HIS A 199 2.15 3.49 3.40
N PHE A 200 2.68 3.31 4.61
CA PHE A 200 3.71 4.19 5.15
C PHE A 200 5.03 3.98 4.43
N SER A 201 5.44 2.72 4.27
CA SER A 201 6.68 2.37 3.57
C SER A 201 6.60 2.76 2.10
N SER A 202 5.49 2.44 1.43
CA SER A 202 5.25 2.87 0.05
C SER A 202 5.30 4.39 -0.08
N ALA A 203 4.75 5.14 0.87
CA ALA A 203 4.75 6.60 0.77
C ALA A 203 6.16 7.18 0.87
N CYS A 204 6.95 6.72 1.84
CA CYS A 204 8.34 7.14 1.99
C CYS A 204 9.16 6.85 0.72
N GLN A 205 8.99 5.66 0.14
CA GLN A 205 9.71 5.25 -1.06
C GLN A 205 9.40 6.12 -2.28
N GLU A 206 8.12 6.41 -2.53
CA GLU A 206 7.74 7.22 -3.68
C GLU A 206 8.24 8.67 -3.53
N ILE A 207 8.27 9.20 -2.31
CA ILE A 207 8.85 10.52 -2.04
C ILE A 207 10.36 10.50 -2.26
N CYS A 208 11.09 9.51 -1.70
CA CYS A 208 12.53 9.35 -1.93
C CYS A 208 12.86 9.25 -3.43
N LYS A 209 12.14 8.39 -4.15
CA LYS A 209 12.28 8.18 -5.60
C LYS A 209 12.04 9.47 -6.38
N PHE A 210 10.97 10.19 -6.07
CA PHE A 210 10.65 11.45 -6.71
C PHE A 210 11.75 12.51 -6.50
N LEU A 211 12.23 12.62 -5.25
CA LEU A 211 13.28 13.56 -4.88
C LEU A 211 14.69 13.12 -5.30
N GLY A 212 14.87 11.88 -5.75
CA GLY A 212 16.19 11.36 -6.13
C GLY A 212 17.13 11.13 -4.95
N ILE A 213 16.56 10.85 -3.77
CA ILE A 213 17.31 10.61 -2.53
C ILE A 213 17.07 9.18 -2.04
N GLU A 214 18.02 8.64 -1.29
CA GLU A 214 17.91 7.28 -0.73
C GLU A 214 17.13 7.23 0.59
N ASP A 215 17.09 8.35 1.32
CA ASP A 215 16.56 8.42 2.68
C ASP A 215 15.87 9.77 2.92
N LEU A 216 14.69 9.76 3.56
CA LEU A 216 13.91 10.98 3.83
C LEU A 216 14.61 11.95 4.80
N ARG A 217 15.56 11.48 5.61
CA ARG A 217 16.43 12.36 6.42
C ARG A 217 17.32 13.26 5.57
N LEU A 218 17.50 12.91 4.29
CA LEU A 218 18.30 13.66 3.32
C LEU A 218 17.44 14.58 2.44
N VAL A 219 16.17 14.81 2.79
CA VAL A 219 15.27 15.69 2.02
C VAL A 219 15.87 17.08 1.76
N SER A 220 16.60 17.63 2.74
CA SER A 220 17.32 18.92 2.63
C SER A 220 18.42 18.94 1.57
N THR A 221 18.90 17.77 1.15
CA THR A 221 19.99 17.63 0.17
C THR A 221 19.51 17.41 -1.26
N CYS A 222 18.19 17.29 -1.47
CA CYS A 222 17.64 17.04 -2.79
C CYS A 222 17.75 18.27 -3.71
N GLU A 223 17.68 18.04 -5.02
CA GLU A 223 17.68 19.12 -6.01
C GLU A 223 16.47 20.04 -5.82
N MET A 224 16.70 21.35 -5.79
CA MET A 224 15.66 22.36 -5.56
C MET A 224 14.48 22.26 -6.54
N ASP A 225 14.73 21.90 -7.80
CA ASP A 225 13.66 21.73 -8.79
C ASP A 225 12.74 20.55 -8.47
N ARG A 226 13.30 19.46 -7.89
CA ARG A 226 12.51 18.31 -7.44
C ARG A 226 11.70 18.65 -6.20
N LEU A 227 12.29 19.35 -5.24
CA LEU A 227 11.55 19.83 -4.07
C LEU A 227 10.38 20.73 -4.49
N LYS A 228 10.64 21.67 -5.40
CA LYS A 228 9.59 22.54 -5.97
C LYS A 228 8.50 21.74 -6.67
N GLY A 229 8.86 20.70 -7.41
CA GLY A 229 7.92 19.77 -8.04
C GLY A 229 7.04 19.04 -7.01
N LEU A 230 7.62 18.59 -5.90
CA LEU A 230 6.89 17.95 -4.80
C LEU A 230 5.91 18.94 -4.18
N MET A 231 6.39 20.16 -3.91
CA MET A 231 5.61 21.24 -3.32
C MET A 231 4.41 21.66 -4.17
N GLN A 232 4.45 21.51 -5.50
CA GLN A 232 3.27 21.74 -6.33
C GLN A 232 2.11 20.79 -5.98
N SER A 233 2.42 19.54 -5.63
CA SER A 233 1.40 18.57 -5.19
C SER A 233 0.97 18.88 -3.75
N VAL A 234 1.93 19.17 -2.87
CA VAL A 234 1.63 19.54 -1.47
C VAL A 234 0.71 20.75 -1.41
N ASN A 235 1.05 21.85 -2.09
CA ASN A 235 0.29 23.10 -2.03
C ASN A 235 -1.14 22.98 -2.56
N ARG A 236 -1.42 22.00 -3.42
CA ARG A 236 -2.77 21.72 -3.90
C ARG A 236 -3.62 20.95 -2.88
N VAL A 237 -2.99 20.19 -1.98
CA VAL A 237 -3.69 19.34 -1.01
C VAL A 237 -3.66 19.93 0.40
N PHE A 238 -2.54 20.51 0.80
CA PHE A 238 -2.26 21.16 2.07
C PHE A 238 -1.80 22.61 1.83
N PRO A 239 -2.71 23.50 1.43
CA PRO A 239 -2.37 24.90 1.20
C PRO A 239 -1.84 25.52 2.50
N GLY A 240 -0.72 26.24 2.41
CA GLY A 240 -0.10 26.93 3.55
C GLY A 240 1.09 26.22 4.19
N TYR A 241 1.42 25.00 3.76
CA TYR A 241 2.63 24.32 4.19
C TYR A 241 3.84 24.90 3.46
N SER A 242 4.83 25.39 4.21
CA SER A 242 6.10 25.85 3.65
C SER A 242 7.04 24.68 3.40
N ASP A 243 8.05 24.88 2.54
CA ASP A 243 9.09 23.88 2.24
C ASP A 243 9.75 23.37 3.53
N ALA A 244 10.11 24.29 4.43
CA ALA A 244 10.70 23.96 5.73
C ALA A 244 9.75 23.13 6.62
N LYS A 245 8.44 23.42 6.57
CA LYS A 245 7.45 22.65 7.33
C LYS A 245 7.28 21.24 6.77
N VAL A 246 7.27 21.09 5.45
CA VAL A 246 7.19 19.78 4.79
C VAL A 246 8.43 18.96 5.09
N GLU A 247 9.61 19.57 5.02
CA GLU A 247 10.87 18.94 5.42
C GLU A 247 10.82 18.43 6.87
N GLU A 248 10.44 19.28 7.81
CA GLU A 248 10.30 18.91 9.23
C GLU A 248 9.34 17.72 9.41
N ILE A 249 8.18 17.76 8.75
CA ILE A 249 7.17 16.70 8.84
C ILE A 249 7.67 15.40 8.24
N VAL A 250 8.32 15.45 7.08
CA VAL A 250 8.84 14.26 6.39
C VAL A 250 9.91 13.57 7.25
N ILE A 251 10.82 14.36 7.84
CA ILE A 251 11.85 13.85 8.76
C ILE A 251 11.19 13.31 10.03
N SER A 252 10.31 14.09 10.65
CA SER A 252 9.60 13.68 11.88
C SER A 252 8.78 12.42 11.67
N PHE A 253 8.06 12.29 10.55
CA PHE A 253 7.30 11.09 10.20
C PHE A 253 8.22 9.87 10.08
N TYR A 254 9.41 10.06 9.51
CA TYR A 254 10.42 9.01 9.39
C TYR A 254 10.98 8.59 10.76
N GLU A 255 11.17 9.52 11.69
CA GLU A 255 11.87 9.31 12.96
C GLU A 255 10.95 8.95 14.16
N THR A 256 9.78 9.58 14.28
CA THR A 256 8.92 9.56 15.50
C THR A 256 8.21 8.25 15.79
N LYS A 257 8.15 7.33 14.83
CA LYS A 257 7.65 5.97 15.07
C LYS A 257 8.85 5.02 15.15
N PRO A 258 9.23 4.49 16.33
CA PRO A 258 10.21 3.39 16.42
C PRO A 258 9.76 2.15 15.64
N GLN A 259 8.44 2.06 15.37
CA GLN A 259 7.85 1.10 14.46
C GLN A 259 8.18 1.42 12.99
N ASN A 260 8.30 2.69 12.54
CA ASN A 260 8.69 3.05 11.16
C ASN A 260 10.10 2.61 10.75
N LYS A 261 11.01 2.36 11.70
CA LYS A 261 12.29 1.67 11.40
C LYS A 261 12.08 0.24 10.88
N ASN A 262 11.00 -0.44 11.26
CA ASN A 262 10.58 -1.72 10.70
C ASN A 262 9.78 -1.57 9.39
N TYR A 263 9.23 -0.40 9.08
CA TYR A 263 8.47 -0.15 7.85
C TYR A 263 9.40 0.21 6.68
N LEU A 264 10.58 0.75 6.95
CA LEU A 264 11.69 0.77 5.98
C LEU A 264 12.50 -0.53 5.96
N SER A 265 12.08 -1.57 6.67
CA SER A 265 12.61 -2.90 6.44
C SER A 265 12.06 -3.51 5.13
N TYR A 266 11.23 -2.80 4.36
CA TYR A 266 10.79 -3.31 3.08
C TYR A 266 11.84 -3.04 2.02
N SER A 267 12.43 -4.11 1.49
CA SER A 267 13.34 -4.02 0.35
C SER A 267 12.65 -4.57 -0.89
N GLN A 268 13.07 -4.11 -2.05
CA GLN A 268 12.55 -4.63 -3.30
C GLN A 268 13.21 -5.98 -3.60
N CYS A 269 12.40 -7.00 -3.87
CA CYS A 269 12.92 -8.25 -4.39
C CYS A 269 13.48 -8.03 -5.80
N THR A 270 14.70 -8.51 -6.04
CA THR A 270 15.35 -8.38 -7.34
C THR A 270 14.63 -9.15 -8.44
N LEU A 271 13.95 -10.26 -8.11
CA LEU A 271 13.26 -11.10 -9.09
C LEU A 271 11.86 -10.55 -9.39
N CYS A 272 10.94 -10.63 -8.43
CA CYS A 272 9.55 -10.23 -8.66
C CYS A 272 9.30 -8.72 -8.59
N SER A 273 10.29 -7.90 -8.23
CA SER A 273 10.12 -6.45 -8.02
C SER A 273 9.11 -6.06 -6.93
N GLU A 274 8.52 -7.04 -6.22
CA GLU A 274 7.63 -6.83 -5.09
C GLU A 274 8.41 -6.34 -3.87
N PHE A 275 7.78 -5.46 -3.09
CA PHE A 275 8.33 -5.00 -1.83
C PHE A 275 7.92 -5.95 -0.72
N LYS A 276 8.90 -6.42 0.06
CA LYS A 276 8.71 -7.38 1.15
C LYS A 276 9.48 -6.94 2.37
N SER A 277 8.97 -7.28 3.55
CA SER A 277 9.68 -6.98 4.80
C SER A 277 11.04 -7.68 4.84
N ARG A 278 12.00 -7.19 5.63
CA ARG A 278 13.33 -7.82 5.76
C ARG A 278 13.22 -9.26 6.28
N SER A 279 12.19 -9.56 7.06
CA SER A 279 11.89 -10.92 7.52
C SER A 279 11.43 -11.87 6.42
N GLU A 280 11.03 -11.36 5.27
CA GLU A 280 10.58 -12.13 4.10
C GLU A 280 11.62 -12.13 2.97
N LEU A 281 12.76 -11.46 3.17
CA LEU A 281 13.80 -11.29 2.17
C LEU A 281 15.14 -11.83 2.66
N LYS A 282 15.91 -12.35 1.72
CA LYS A 282 17.27 -12.80 1.97
C LYS A 282 18.21 -12.25 0.92
N LYS A 283 19.38 -11.77 1.36
CA LYS A 283 20.53 -11.52 0.48
C LYS A 283 21.13 -12.87 0.07
N VAL A 284 21.30 -13.08 -1.23
CA VAL A 284 21.91 -14.28 -1.80
C VAL A 284 23.14 -13.92 -2.63
N PHE A 285 24.16 -14.75 -2.52
CA PHE A 285 25.48 -14.58 -3.15
C PHE A 285 26.06 -15.95 -3.50
N GLY A 286 27.06 -15.97 -4.38
CA GLY A 286 27.79 -17.20 -4.75
C GLY A 286 26.86 -18.34 -5.23
N GLY A 287 27.06 -19.54 -4.69
CA GLY A 287 26.28 -20.74 -5.05
C GLY A 287 24.77 -20.58 -4.82
N ASP A 288 24.33 -19.93 -3.74
CA ASP A 288 22.91 -19.69 -3.47
C ASP A 288 22.28 -18.83 -4.57
N ARG A 289 23.00 -17.81 -5.04
CA ARG A 289 22.56 -16.98 -6.16
C ARG A 289 22.43 -17.81 -7.44
N LEU A 290 23.36 -18.72 -7.71
CA LEU A 290 23.31 -19.61 -8.88
C LEU A 290 22.09 -20.54 -8.84
N VAL A 291 21.81 -21.16 -7.68
CA VAL A 291 20.63 -22.02 -7.49
C VAL A 291 19.34 -21.25 -7.75
N ILE A 292 19.22 -20.03 -7.20
CA ILE A 292 18.03 -19.20 -7.36
C ILE A 292 17.78 -18.84 -8.84
N ILE A 293 18.80 -18.34 -9.56
CA ILE A 293 18.63 -17.91 -10.95
C ILE A 293 18.37 -19.09 -11.90
N VAL A 294 19.05 -20.22 -11.69
CA VAL A 294 18.85 -21.43 -12.50
C VAL A 294 17.44 -21.96 -12.29
N GLY A 295 16.97 -22.06 -11.04
CA GLY A 295 15.63 -22.55 -10.75
C GLY A 295 14.53 -21.73 -11.41
N HIS A 296 14.65 -20.40 -11.43
CA HIS A 296 13.64 -19.54 -12.08
C HIS A 296 13.67 -19.61 -13.61
N VAL A 297 14.84 -19.84 -14.22
CA VAL A 297 14.93 -20.08 -15.66
C VAL A 297 14.31 -21.43 -16.01
N LEU A 298 14.55 -22.46 -15.21
CA LEU A 298 13.98 -23.80 -15.41
C LEU A 298 12.45 -23.83 -15.18
N LEU A 299 11.92 -23.00 -14.29
CA LEU A 299 10.47 -22.77 -14.17
C LEU A 299 9.89 -22.01 -15.38
N GLY A 300 10.71 -21.48 -16.27
CA GLY A 300 10.27 -20.66 -17.41
C GLY A 300 9.78 -19.26 -17.02
N ILE A 301 10.06 -18.80 -15.80
CA ILE A 301 9.69 -17.44 -15.34
C ILE A 301 10.54 -16.39 -16.07
N TYR A 302 11.84 -16.70 -16.27
CA TYR A 302 12.76 -15.85 -17.02
C TYR A 302 13.46 -16.63 -18.11
N SER A 303 13.76 -15.97 -19.22
CA SER A 303 14.77 -16.42 -20.17
C SER A 303 16.19 -16.08 -19.67
N ILE A 304 17.20 -16.75 -20.24
CA ILE A 304 18.61 -16.49 -19.93
C ILE A 304 19.00 -15.01 -20.18
N PRO A 305 18.61 -14.36 -21.29
CA PRO A 305 18.93 -12.93 -21.48
C PRO A 305 18.29 -12.03 -20.42
N GLN A 306 17.03 -12.27 -20.06
CA GLN A 306 16.32 -11.46 -19.06
C GLN A 306 16.97 -11.57 -17.67
N ILE A 307 17.32 -12.78 -17.24
CA ILE A 307 17.93 -12.94 -15.92
C ILE A 307 19.33 -12.34 -15.87
N LYS A 308 20.10 -12.39 -16.97
CA LYS A 308 21.40 -11.72 -17.09
C LYS A 308 21.26 -10.22 -16.88
N GLU A 309 20.44 -9.56 -17.69
CA GLU A 309 20.19 -8.12 -17.56
C GLU A 309 19.79 -7.72 -16.13
N LEU A 310 18.98 -8.56 -15.47
CA LEU A 310 18.49 -8.28 -14.13
C LEU A 310 19.56 -8.35 -13.02
N VAL A 311 20.58 -9.20 -13.18
CA VAL A 311 21.53 -9.52 -12.10
C VAL A 311 23.01 -9.30 -12.43
N GLU A 312 23.39 -9.04 -13.68
CA GLU A 312 24.79 -9.06 -14.14
C GLU A 312 25.67 -8.02 -13.42
N GLU A 313 25.17 -6.81 -13.20
CA GLU A 313 25.90 -5.75 -12.49
C GLU A 313 25.85 -5.87 -10.96
N LYS A 314 25.18 -6.91 -10.42
CA LYS A 314 24.90 -7.06 -8.99
C LYS A 314 25.73 -8.18 -8.38
N LYS A 315 26.61 -7.83 -7.43
CA LYS A 315 27.41 -8.81 -6.67
C LYS A 315 26.55 -9.70 -5.76
N GLU A 316 25.54 -9.10 -5.13
CA GLU A 316 24.52 -9.78 -4.33
C GLU A 316 23.14 -9.34 -4.81
N ILE A 317 22.15 -10.23 -4.70
CA ILE A 317 20.75 -9.92 -4.98
C ILE A 317 19.91 -10.16 -3.73
N ILE A 318 18.83 -9.40 -3.57
CA ILE A 318 17.88 -9.56 -2.47
C ILE A 318 16.64 -10.24 -3.02
N VAL A 319 16.23 -11.37 -2.44
CA VAL A 319 15.11 -12.17 -2.98
C VAL A 319 14.14 -12.60 -1.89
N CYS A 320 12.86 -12.74 -2.26
CA CYS A 320 11.81 -13.28 -1.39
C CYS A 320 12.13 -14.70 -0.93
N HIS A 321 11.72 -15.02 0.29
CA HIS A 321 11.74 -16.39 0.82
C HIS A 321 10.98 -17.37 -0.08
N SER A 322 9.85 -16.97 -0.66
CA SER A 322 9.10 -17.80 -1.62
C SER A 322 9.92 -18.21 -2.84
N HIS A 323 10.89 -17.38 -3.26
CA HIS A 323 11.74 -17.70 -4.41
C HIS A 323 12.72 -18.84 -4.13
N PHE A 324 12.99 -19.16 -2.86
CA PHE A 324 13.80 -20.32 -2.51
C PHE A 324 13.08 -21.62 -2.88
N SER A 325 11.82 -21.75 -2.46
CA SER A 325 11.00 -22.92 -2.77
C SER A 325 10.64 -23.00 -4.25
N ASP A 326 10.33 -21.86 -4.89
CA ASP A 326 10.10 -21.82 -6.35
C ASP A 326 11.34 -22.33 -7.12
N SER A 327 12.53 -21.84 -6.76
CA SER A 327 13.77 -22.26 -7.44
C SER A 327 14.02 -23.75 -7.29
N LEU A 328 13.83 -24.28 -6.08
CA LEU A 328 14.01 -25.70 -5.80
C LEU A 328 12.99 -26.53 -6.59
N ARG A 329 11.73 -26.11 -6.59
CA ARG A 329 10.66 -26.74 -7.38
C ARG A 329 11.04 -26.83 -8.85
N GLY A 330 11.50 -25.74 -9.47
CA GLY A 330 11.90 -25.74 -10.89
C GLY A 330 13.00 -26.74 -11.22
N ILE A 331 14.00 -26.85 -10.34
CA ILE A 331 15.10 -27.80 -10.50
C ILE A 331 14.60 -29.24 -10.37
N LEU A 332 13.84 -29.54 -9.32
CA LEU A 332 13.33 -30.88 -9.04
C LEU A 332 12.34 -31.35 -10.13
N GLU A 333 11.45 -30.47 -10.60
CA GLU A 333 10.52 -30.75 -11.71
C GLU A 333 11.28 -31.04 -13.02
N THR A 334 12.31 -30.26 -13.34
CA THR A 334 13.17 -30.50 -14.51
C THR A 334 13.80 -31.89 -14.44
N LEU A 335 14.29 -32.27 -13.26
CA LEU A 335 14.93 -33.56 -13.01
C LEU A 335 13.92 -34.72 -12.83
N ALA A 336 12.62 -34.45 -12.70
CA ALA A 336 11.58 -35.41 -12.30
C ALA A 336 11.97 -36.22 -11.06
N VAL A 337 12.39 -35.52 -10.01
CA VAL A 337 12.64 -36.07 -8.68
C VAL A 337 11.87 -35.27 -7.65
N ASP A 338 11.61 -35.85 -6.49
CA ASP A 338 10.84 -35.27 -5.39
C ASP A 338 11.73 -34.60 -4.32
N SER A 339 13.02 -34.91 -4.31
CA SER A 339 13.97 -34.37 -3.33
C SER A 339 15.38 -34.23 -3.89
N VAL A 340 16.21 -33.41 -3.22
CA VAL A 340 17.60 -33.15 -3.60
C VAL A 340 18.46 -34.41 -3.47
N GLU A 341 18.17 -35.26 -2.48
CA GLU A 341 18.88 -36.54 -2.27
C GLU A 341 18.65 -37.52 -3.44
N ASN A 342 17.57 -37.33 -4.20
CA ASN A 342 17.19 -38.19 -5.32
C ASN A 342 17.71 -37.71 -6.68
N ILE A 343 18.46 -36.61 -6.76
CA ILE A 343 18.95 -36.04 -8.03
C ILE A 343 19.68 -37.08 -8.89
N TRP A 344 20.54 -37.90 -8.29
CA TRP A 344 21.32 -38.91 -9.01
C TRP A 344 20.47 -40.06 -9.57
N LYS A 345 19.18 -40.15 -9.20
CA LYS A 345 18.20 -41.08 -9.78
C LYS A 345 17.55 -40.51 -11.05
N SER A 346 17.74 -39.23 -11.34
CA SER A 346 17.23 -38.59 -12.54
C SER A 346 17.94 -39.13 -13.81
N PRO A 347 17.21 -39.30 -14.93
CA PRO A 347 17.83 -39.57 -16.22
C PRO A 347 18.95 -38.58 -16.57
N MET A 348 20.12 -39.09 -16.99
CA MET A 348 21.28 -38.26 -17.35
C MET A 348 20.97 -37.19 -18.42
N SER A 349 20.00 -37.44 -19.31
CA SER A 349 19.55 -36.46 -20.29
C SER A 349 18.96 -35.21 -19.65
N ARG A 350 18.21 -35.36 -18.55
CA ARG A 350 17.61 -34.25 -17.79
C ARG A 350 18.67 -33.51 -16.97
N ILE A 351 19.58 -34.25 -16.34
CA ILE A 351 20.73 -33.67 -15.65
C ILE A 351 21.54 -32.81 -16.63
N ARG A 352 21.82 -33.32 -17.84
CA ARG A 352 22.54 -32.57 -18.87
C ARG A 352 21.77 -31.29 -19.28
N CYS A 353 20.47 -31.39 -19.52
CA CYS A 353 19.63 -30.24 -19.87
C CYS A 353 19.67 -29.15 -18.77
N MET A 354 19.59 -29.54 -17.50
CA MET A 354 19.73 -28.61 -16.38
C MET A 354 21.12 -27.97 -16.38
N MET A 355 22.18 -28.78 -16.56
CA MET A 355 23.56 -28.31 -16.55
C MET A 355 23.88 -27.35 -17.71
N GLU A 356 23.22 -27.45 -18.86
CA GLU A 356 23.33 -26.45 -19.94
C GLU A 356 22.89 -25.05 -19.46
N THR A 357 21.82 -24.98 -18.66
CA THR A 357 21.37 -23.72 -18.03
C THR A 357 22.37 -23.22 -16.99
N VAL A 358 22.91 -24.13 -16.16
CA VAL A 358 23.94 -23.79 -15.15
C VAL A 358 25.18 -23.20 -15.82
N THR A 359 25.70 -23.84 -16.86
CA THR A 359 26.89 -23.37 -17.59
C THR A 359 26.65 -22.01 -18.23
N ALA A 360 25.45 -21.76 -18.75
CA ALA A 360 25.11 -20.48 -19.34
C ALA A 360 25.05 -19.33 -18.31
N LEU A 361 24.89 -19.62 -17.01
CA LEU A 361 24.68 -18.64 -15.95
C LEU A 361 25.79 -18.59 -14.88
N SER A 362 26.73 -19.53 -14.88
CA SER A 362 27.75 -19.67 -13.82
C SER A 362 28.70 -18.48 -13.68
N HIS A 363 28.95 -17.75 -14.77
CA HIS A 363 29.76 -16.53 -14.73
C HIS A 363 29.11 -15.43 -13.87
N LEU A 364 27.78 -15.42 -13.78
CA LEU A 364 27.05 -14.44 -12.96
C LEU A 364 27.33 -14.66 -11.48
N SER A 365 27.46 -15.90 -11.01
CA SER A 365 27.66 -16.23 -9.59
C SER A 365 29.13 -16.28 -9.15
N HIS A 366 30.08 -16.14 -10.08
CA HIS A 366 31.52 -16.34 -9.84
C HIS A 366 31.86 -17.70 -9.22
N THR A 367 31.07 -18.74 -9.53
CA THR A 367 31.28 -20.11 -9.04
C THR A 367 31.47 -21.10 -10.18
N ALA A 368 32.18 -22.20 -9.91
CA ALA A 368 32.34 -23.28 -10.89
C ALA A 368 31.01 -24.01 -11.08
N HIS A 369 30.57 -24.16 -12.33
CA HIS A 369 29.33 -24.88 -12.68
C HIS A 369 29.39 -26.37 -12.29
N ILE A 370 30.59 -26.95 -12.24
CA ILE A 370 30.83 -28.37 -11.90
C ILE A 370 30.37 -28.70 -10.46
N ASP A 371 30.37 -27.71 -9.57
CA ASP A 371 29.98 -27.87 -8.17
C ASP A 371 28.48 -27.61 -7.92
N PHE A 372 27.67 -27.46 -8.98
CA PHE A 372 26.27 -27.05 -8.83
C PHE A 372 25.44 -27.98 -7.94
N ILE A 373 25.60 -29.30 -8.08
CA ILE A 373 24.89 -30.27 -7.22
C ILE A 373 25.28 -30.09 -5.75
N ASN A 374 26.58 -29.86 -5.47
CA ASN A 374 27.06 -29.58 -4.12
C ASN A 374 26.48 -28.27 -3.57
N PHE A 375 26.29 -27.24 -4.42
CA PHE A 375 25.63 -26.01 -4.02
C PHE A 375 24.16 -26.24 -3.72
N LEU A 376 23.47 -27.09 -4.48
CA LEU A 376 22.06 -27.41 -4.27
C LEU A 376 21.82 -28.17 -2.96
N GLU A 377 22.67 -29.14 -2.63
CA GLU A 377 22.63 -29.85 -1.34
C GLU A 377 22.89 -28.91 -0.16
N LYS A 378 23.90 -28.03 -0.28
CA LYS A 378 24.19 -27.00 0.74
C LYS A 378 23.05 -25.99 0.85
N PHE A 379 22.44 -25.60 -0.25
CA PHE A 379 21.31 -24.68 -0.28
C PHE A 379 20.10 -25.27 0.46
N ASN A 380 19.76 -26.54 0.18
CA ASN A 380 18.63 -27.23 0.79
C ASN A 380 18.79 -27.37 2.32
N SER A 381 19.99 -27.76 2.77
CA SER A 381 20.29 -27.87 4.20
C SER A 381 20.33 -26.50 4.90
N LYS A 382 21.02 -25.53 4.32
CA LYS A 382 21.22 -24.18 4.88
C LYS A 382 19.92 -23.39 5.04
N HIS A 383 18.95 -23.54 4.14
CA HIS A 383 17.71 -22.76 4.11
C HIS A 383 16.47 -23.60 4.43
N SER A 384 16.65 -24.72 5.14
CA SER A 384 15.56 -25.62 5.55
C SER A 384 14.46 -24.94 6.37
N ASP A 385 14.79 -23.90 7.15
CA ASP A 385 13.86 -23.07 7.91
C ASP A 385 12.99 -22.16 7.02
N ILE A 386 13.49 -21.78 5.85
CA ILE A 386 12.78 -21.01 4.84
C ILE A 386 11.91 -21.95 3.98
N LEU A 387 12.43 -23.13 3.65
CA LEU A 387 11.78 -24.11 2.77
C LEU A 387 10.64 -24.90 3.46
N SER A 388 10.59 -24.93 4.79
CA SER A 388 9.58 -25.64 5.58
C SER A 388 8.34 -24.80 5.94
N LYS A 389 8.32 -23.52 5.56
CA LYS A 389 7.19 -22.60 5.71
C LYS A 389 6.39 -22.53 4.41
#